data_AF-A0A6A6UQI3-F1
#
_entry.id   AF-A0A6A6UQI3-F1
#
_cell.length_a   1.000
_cell.length_b   1.000
_cell.length_c   1.000
_cell.angle_alpha   90.00
_cell.angle_beta   90.00
_cell.angle_gamma   90.00
#
_symmetry.space_group_name_H-M   'P 1'
#
loop_
_entity.id
_entity.type
_entity.pdbx_description
1 polymer ?
#
loop_
_entity_poly.entity_id
_entity_poly.type
_entity_poly.pdbx_seq_one_letter_code
_entity_poly.pdbx_strand_id
1 'polypeptide(L)'
;MASSEPKNKVFITLNDHLGALYKYPSSTSQDTELYMITRYALTQIADFSLTPEDCLHLTTKIYHVLPLLNPPSTEIIQLLQRLVERVPIEGILDIEPPVDFAAGLQIGSGVITDFNNLTISLLEKADETSARRLAANHREMWESLIHLWLRTSNIALGVRAGIALFRLIKTAQDDGFKRFFLDRDVYAAVFDVCSSKSSAVKLDRSERSIAQSRLLDFMAKLCELDWKQSMKSHQVEVESKYGLKSDEGLLDFAMIRATDFEQDIILERTRIMSQSIIMLSQKDKPWTGLESPALVFFKERGLHKRAMDIFYMADPNMPQIDINILYTECAAYVSTLAEVQPQLLEEKHVVRDRILKRLRESFTTSNWANTNNPDQLLIANLGVLKSLPRSCFMDEGFEILKTIKWEMPQAQGVRSLGRIFGGPTEDKHDQTSIDPDYAPKLNINEEKKRARLLFSQWITINGDFLAKLARNGNKMVDPDMAIASMDALLNIVNSNWDESPDGFEILMANSASREALLTLLLTQPQIPPRSNDHLDSLYELMGRVRLALLKAVVGKVKGTEWESLAPALSSRVNAVQSREFAQNMATLGGPS
;
A
#
# COMPACT_ATOMS: atom_id res chain seq x y z
N MET A 1 36.79 -37.12 -21.69
CA MET A 1 35.51 -37.75 -22.06
C MET A 1 34.58 -37.56 -20.89
N ALA A 2 33.81 -36.47 -20.90
CA ALA A 2 32.89 -36.11 -19.84
C ALA A 2 31.63 -36.97 -19.96
N SER A 3 31.17 -37.53 -18.84
CA SER A 3 29.95 -38.33 -18.74
C SER A 3 28.74 -37.45 -18.98
N SER A 4 28.03 -37.66 -20.09
CA SER A 4 26.68 -37.13 -20.27
C SER A 4 25.73 -37.88 -19.33
N GLU A 5 25.23 -37.22 -18.30
CA GLU A 5 24.09 -37.70 -17.53
C GLU A 5 22.93 -38.04 -18.48
N PRO A 6 22.15 -39.11 -18.22
CA PRO A 6 21.01 -39.45 -19.05
C PRO A 6 19.97 -38.32 -18.94
N LYS A 7 19.88 -37.49 -19.98
CA LYS A 7 18.80 -36.51 -20.12
C LYS A 7 17.47 -37.19 -19.82
N ASN A 8 16.71 -36.61 -18.89
CA ASN A 8 15.51 -37.20 -18.29
C ASN A 8 14.54 -37.71 -19.38
N LYS A 9 14.03 -38.94 -19.26
CA LYS A 9 13.14 -39.59 -20.24
C LYS A 9 11.95 -38.70 -20.64
N VAL A 10 11.38 -37.94 -19.69
CA VAL A 10 10.27 -37.01 -19.95
C VAL A 10 10.66 -35.89 -20.92
N PHE A 11 11.88 -35.35 -20.78
CA PHE A 11 12.40 -34.31 -21.68
C PHE A 11 12.57 -34.80 -23.11
N ILE A 12 13.14 -36.00 -23.27
CA ILE A 12 13.33 -36.62 -24.60
C ILE A 12 11.97 -36.84 -25.27
N THR A 13 11.02 -37.44 -24.54
CA THR A 13 9.66 -37.68 -25.05
C THR A 13 8.96 -36.38 -25.47
N LEU A 14 9.05 -35.33 -24.66
CA LEU A 14 8.47 -34.02 -25.02
C LEU A 14 9.14 -33.44 -26.26
N ASN A 15 10.47 -33.47 -26.32
CA ASN A 15 11.23 -32.91 -27.44
C ASN A 15 10.92 -33.63 -28.77
N ASP A 16 10.71 -34.94 -28.71
CA ASP A 16 10.33 -35.77 -29.86
C ASP A 16 8.88 -35.52 -30.26
N HIS A 17 7.96 -35.40 -29.29
CA HIS A 17 6.56 -35.05 -29.53
C HIS A 17 6.42 -33.69 -30.22
N LEU A 18 7.11 -32.66 -29.72
CA LEU A 18 7.14 -31.33 -30.34
C LEU A 18 7.74 -31.38 -31.75
N GLY A 19 8.76 -32.22 -31.96
CA GLY A 19 9.33 -32.46 -33.29
C GLY A 19 8.35 -33.13 -34.26
N ALA A 20 7.52 -34.04 -33.78
CA ALA A 20 6.46 -34.67 -34.56
C ALA A 20 5.35 -33.67 -34.92
N LEU A 21 4.90 -32.85 -33.96
CA LEU A 21 3.91 -31.79 -34.20
C LEU A 21 4.40 -30.76 -35.22
N TYR A 22 5.67 -30.39 -35.19
CA TYR A 22 6.24 -29.48 -36.18
C TYR A 22 6.29 -30.07 -37.59
N LYS A 23 6.64 -31.36 -37.72
CA LYS A 23 6.75 -32.04 -39.03
C LYS A 23 5.40 -32.45 -39.61
N TYR A 24 4.46 -32.86 -38.76
CA TYR A 24 3.19 -33.47 -39.16
C TYR A 24 1.99 -32.90 -38.37
N PRO A 25 1.74 -31.57 -38.43
CA PRO A 25 0.77 -30.90 -37.56
C PRO A 25 -0.68 -31.39 -37.73
N SER A 26 -1.05 -31.87 -38.92
CA SER A 26 -2.42 -32.36 -39.19
C SER A 26 -2.67 -33.80 -38.73
N SER A 27 -1.63 -34.61 -38.49
CA SER A 27 -1.76 -36.03 -38.12
C SER A 27 -1.30 -36.35 -36.71
N THR A 28 -0.62 -35.42 -36.04
CA THR A 28 -0.17 -35.58 -34.65
C THR A 28 -1.12 -34.83 -33.72
N SER A 29 -1.81 -35.55 -32.84
CA SER A 29 -2.66 -34.96 -31.80
C SER A 29 -1.81 -34.37 -30.66
N GLN A 30 -2.30 -33.31 -30.03
CA GLN A 30 -1.67 -32.73 -28.84
C GLN A 30 -1.70 -33.72 -27.67
N ASP A 31 -0.56 -33.99 -27.05
CA ASP A 31 -0.45 -34.84 -25.86
C ASP A 31 -0.56 -34.00 -24.58
N THR A 32 -1.80 -33.71 -24.18
CA THR A 32 -2.10 -32.87 -23.01
C THR A 32 -1.58 -33.48 -21.70
N GLU A 33 -1.56 -34.82 -21.61
CA GLU A 33 -1.05 -35.54 -20.44
C GLU A 33 0.46 -35.36 -20.31
N LEU A 34 1.20 -35.49 -21.41
CA LEU A 34 2.65 -35.25 -21.44
C LEU A 34 3.00 -33.80 -21.05
N TYR A 35 2.21 -32.82 -21.49
CA TYR A 35 2.39 -31.42 -21.10
C TYR A 35 2.21 -31.22 -19.59
N MET A 36 1.15 -31.81 -19.02
CA MET A 36 0.89 -31.76 -17.59
C MET A 36 1.99 -32.45 -16.76
N ILE A 37 2.40 -33.65 -17.16
CA ILE A 37 3.47 -34.41 -16.50
C ILE A 37 4.77 -33.61 -16.53
N THR A 38 5.12 -33.02 -17.67
CA THR A 38 6.36 -32.24 -17.79
C THR A 38 6.31 -30.97 -16.94
N ARG A 39 5.17 -30.28 -16.92
CA ARG A 39 4.98 -29.11 -16.05
C ARG A 39 5.09 -29.47 -14.57
N TYR A 40 4.50 -30.59 -14.16
CA TYR A 40 4.60 -31.09 -12.79
C TYR A 40 6.05 -31.42 -12.42
N ALA A 41 6.78 -32.09 -13.32
CA ALA A 41 8.18 -32.42 -13.14
C ALA A 41 9.06 -31.17 -12.96
N LEU A 42 8.82 -30.11 -13.74
CA LEU A 42 9.48 -28.79 -13.60
C LEU A 42 9.19 -28.07 -12.27
N THR A 43 8.19 -28.52 -11.51
CA THR A 43 7.73 -27.83 -10.30
C THR A 43 8.11 -28.56 -9.03
N GLN A 44 7.96 -29.89 -8.99
CA GLN A 44 7.99 -30.66 -7.75
C GLN A 44 9.18 -31.60 -7.61
N ILE A 45 9.95 -31.84 -8.68
CA ILE A 45 11.03 -32.82 -8.67
C ILE A 45 12.37 -32.08 -8.58
N ALA A 46 13.02 -32.13 -7.40
CA ALA A 46 14.31 -31.49 -7.15
C ALA A 46 15.42 -31.96 -8.13
N ASP A 47 15.34 -33.21 -8.56
CA ASP A 47 16.28 -33.82 -9.53
C ASP A 47 15.92 -33.50 -11.00
N PHE A 48 14.82 -32.80 -11.27
CA PHE A 48 14.45 -32.35 -12.62
C PHE A 48 15.12 -31.00 -12.93
N SER A 49 16.42 -31.04 -13.12
CA SER A 49 17.26 -29.87 -13.44
C SER A 49 17.46 -29.73 -14.95
N LEU A 50 16.44 -29.23 -15.65
CA LEU A 50 16.70 -28.67 -16.99
C LEU A 50 17.53 -27.40 -16.85
N THR A 51 18.60 -27.31 -17.66
CA THR A 51 19.40 -26.10 -17.77
C THR A 51 18.56 -24.98 -18.40
N PRO A 52 18.91 -23.69 -18.17
CA PRO A 52 18.25 -22.57 -18.87
C PRO A 52 18.31 -22.72 -20.40
N GLU A 53 19.37 -23.31 -20.95
CA GLU A 53 19.52 -23.60 -22.38
C GLU A 53 18.51 -24.66 -22.86
N ASP A 54 18.34 -25.76 -22.13
CA ASP A 54 17.34 -26.79 -22.46
C ASP A 54 15.92 -26.20 -22.40
N CYS A 55 15.64 -25.33 -21.41
CA CYS A 55 14.37 -24.61 -21.31
C CYS A 55 14.16 -23.65 -22.47
N LEU A 56 15.18 -22.91 -22.90
CA LEU A 56 15.11 -22.00 -24.05
C LEU A 56 14.87 -22.77 -25.35
N HIS A 57 15.54 -23.91 -25.53
CA HIS A 57 15.35 -24.79 -26.68
C HIS A 57 13.91 -25.31 -26.76
N LEU A 58 13.34 -25.80 -25.65
CA LEU A 58 11.94 -26.22 -25.61
C LEU A 58 10.97 -25.05 -25.82
N THR A 59 11.25 -23.89 -25.21
CA THR A 59 10.46 -22.66 -25.39
C THR A 59 10.38 -22.29 -26.87
N THR A 60 11.52 -22.29 -27.55
CA THR A 60 11.63 -21.98 -28.99
C THR A 60 10.85 -22.99 -29.84
N LYS A 61 10.97 -24.29 -29.54
CA LYS A 61 10.19 -25.34 -30.23
C LYS A 61 8.69 -25.17 -30.04
N ILE A 62 8.23 -24.93 -28.81
CA ILE A 62 6.81 -24.69 -28.54
C ILE A 62 6.34 -23.43 -29.28
N TYR A 63 7.12 -22.34 -29.25
CA TYR A 63 6.82 -21.12 -29.99
C TYR A 63 6.60 -21.36 -31.48
N HIS A 64 7.44 -22.19 -32.14
CA HIS A 64 7.25 -22.55 -33.55
C HIS A 64 6.06 -23.49 -33.82
N VAL A 65 5.70 -24.32 -32.85
CA VAL A 65 4.57 -25.26 -32.98
C VAL A 65 3.23 -24.56 -32.74
N LEU A 66 3.17 -23.58 -31.84
CA LEU A 66 1.93 -22.93 -31.43
C LEU A 66 1.07 -22.42 -32.61
N PRO A 67 1.60 -21.72 -33.63
CA PRO A 67 0.82 -21.27 -34.78
C PRO A 67 0.24 -22.42 -35.64
N LEU A 68 0.79 -23.63 -35.52
CA LEU A 68 0.34 -24.82 -36.26
C LEU A 68 -0.83 -25.54 -35.55
N LEU A 69 -1.10 -25.20 -34.29
CA LEU A 69 -2.15 -25.82 -33.48
C LEU A 69 -3.47 -25.06 -33.65
N ASN A 70 -4.56 -25.77 -33.91
CA ASN A 70 -5.89 -25.17 -34.07
C ASN A 70 -6.97 -25.95 -33.28
N PRO A 71 -7.39 -25.50 -32.08
CA PRO A 71 -6.74 -24.50 -31.21
C PRO A 71 -5.58 -25.11 -30.39
N PRO A 72 -4.60 -24.31 -29.92
CA PRO A 72 -3.65 -24.78 -28.93
C PRO A 72 -4.35 -25.11 -27.60
N SER A 73 -3.92 -26.16 -26.92
CA SER A 73 -4.46 -26.54 -25.62
C SER A 73 -3.98 -25.58 -24.52
N THR A 74 -4.76 -25.43 -23.45
CA THR A 74 -4.34 -24.61 -22.29
C THR A 74 -3.10 -25.22 -21.62
N GLU A 75 -2.94 -26.54 -21.65
CA GLU A 75 -1.83 -27.26 -21.02
C GLU A 75 -0.47 -26.95 -21.67
N ILE A 76 -0.41 -26.79 -23.01
CA ILE A 76 0.85 -26.42 -23.67
C ILE A 76 1.25 -24.97 -23.34
N ILE A 77 0.28 -24.07 -23.17
CA ILE A 77 0.52 -22.68 -22.77
C ILE A 77 1.00 -22.61 -21.32
N GLN A 78 0.38 -23.38 -20.42
CA GLN A 78 0.79 -23.46 -19.01
C GLN A 78 2.16 -24.12 -18.85
N LEU A 79 2.50 -25.11 -19.69
CA LEU A 79 3.86 -25.65 -19.75
C LEU A 79 4.86 -24.57 -20.22
N LEU A 80 4.51 -23.82 -21.26
CA LEU A 80 5.35 -22.73 -21.78
C LEU A 80 5.59 -21.65 -20.71
N GLN A 81 4.56 -21.25 -19.96
CA GLN A 81 4.70 -20.33 -18.82
C GLN A 81 5.75 -20.84 -17.83
N ARG A 82 5.71 -22.13 -17.48
CA ARG A 82 6.65 -22.71 -16.52
C ARG A 82 8.08 -22.83 -17.06
N LEU A 83 8.24 -23.12 -18.35
CA LEU A 83 9.55 -23.14 -19.01
C LEU A 83 10.17 -21.74 -19.04
N VAL A 84 9.37 -20.76 -19.44
CA VAL A 84 9.77 -19.35 -19.55
C VAL A 84 10.25 -18.79 -18.22
N GLU A 85 9.71 -19.18 -17.07
CA GLU A 85 10.19 -18.73 -15.76
C GLU A 85 11.70 -18.93 -15.57
N ARG A 86 12.27 -20.00 -16.15
CA ARG A 86 13.70 -20.35 -16.04
C ARG A 86 14.58 -19.77 -17.16
N VAL A 87 14.00 -19.11 -18.16
CA VAL A 87 14.71 -18.58 -19.34
C VAL A 87 14.90 -17.07 -19.23
N PRO A 88 16.12 -16.51 -19.33
CA PRO A 88 16.31 -15.06 -19.33
C PRO A 88 15.57 -14.41 -20.50
N ILE A 89 15.02 -13.22 -20.29
CA ILE A 89 14.19 -12.55 -21.32
C ILE A 89 15.00 -12.20 -22.56
N GLU A 90 16.31 -11.96 -22.42
CA GLU A 90 17.24 -11.68 -23.51
C GLU A 90 17.20 -12.82 -24.54
N GLY A 91 17.28 -14.06 -24.07
CA GLY A 91 17.20 -15.24 -24.92
C GLY A 91 15.85 -15.39 -25.64
N ILE A 92 14.78 -14.80 -25.10
CA ILE A 92 13.45 -14.79 -25.71
C ILE A 92 13.33 -13.70 -26.77
N LEU A 93 13.94 -12.53 -26.53
CA LEU A 93 14.00 -11.43 -27.49
C LEU A 93 14.85 -11.75 -28.73
N ASP A 94 15.74 -12.74 -28.62
CA ASP A 94 16.62 -13.20 -29.69
C ASP A 94 16.06 -14.40 -30.48
N ILE A 95 14.83 -14.86 -30.18
CA ILE A 95 14.17 -15.92 -30.96
C ILE A 95 13.82 -15.39 -32.36
N GLU A 96 14.05 -16.22 -33.38
CA GLU A 96 13.67 -15.95 -34.77
C GLU A 96 12.56 -16.92 -35.23
N PRO A 97 11.42 -16.44 -35.79
CA PRO A 97 11.05 -15.03 -35.95
C PRO A 97 10.81 -14.31 -34.61
N PRO A 98 10.92 -12.98 -34.55
CA PRO A 98 10.73 -12.21 -33.32
C PRO A 98 9.37 -12.49 -32.66
N VAL A 99 9.39 -12.61 -31.33
CA VAL A 99 8.17 -12.83 -30.55
C VAL A 99 7.20 -11.66 -30.71
N ASP A 100 5.98 -11.97 -31.15
CA ASP A 100 4.90 -11.01 -31.28
C ASP A 100 4.20 -10.80 -29.93
N PHE A 101 4.75 -9.90 -29.13
CA PHE A 101 4.16 -9.51 -27.85
C PHE A 101 2.82 -8.81 -28.01
N ALA A 102 2.56 -8.12 -29.13
CA ALA A 102 1.33 -7.39 -29.34
C ALA A 102 0.15 -8.36 -29.51
N ALA A 103 0.33 -9.42 -30.31
CA ALA A 103 -0.65 -10.50 -30.44
C ALA A 103 -0.95 -11.18 -29.09
N GLY A 104 0.09 -11.40 -28.28
CA GLY A 104 -0.05 -12.00 -26.94
C GLY A 104 -0.80 -11.13 -25.93
N LEU A 105 -0.97 -9.83 -26.18
CA LEU A 105 -1.66 -8.86 -25.32
C LEU A 105 -3.07 -8.50 -25.81
N GLN A 106 -3.53 -9.07 -26.92
CA GLN A 106 -4.88 -8.81 -27.42
C GLN A 106 -5.94 -9.26 -26.40
N ILE A 107 -7.00 -8.47 -26.28
CA ILE A 107 -8.10 -8.72 -25.35
C ILE A 107 -8.94 -9.90 -25.88
N GLY A 108 -9.16 -10.91 -25.05
CA GLY A 108 -10.03 -12.03 -25.40
C GLY A 108 -10.42 -12.89 -24.20
N SER A 109 -11.06 -14.02 -24.47
CA SER A 109 -11.52 -14.99 -23.46
C SER A 109 -10.89 -16.37 -23.66
N GLY A 110 -10.83 -17.16 -22.58
CA GLY A 110 -10.31 -18.53 -22.61
C GLY A 110 -8.80 -18.56 -22.87
N VAL A 111 -8.38 -19.27 -23.91
CA VAL A 111 -6.97 -19.45 -24.31
C VAL A 111 -6.23 -18.12 -24.48
N ILE A 112 -6.92 -17.06 -24.92
CA ILE A 112 -6.33 -15.72 -25.07
C ILE A 112 -5.88 -15.16 -23.72
N THR A 113 -6.63 -15.41 -22.64
CA THR A 113 -6.26 -15.00 -21.28
C THR A 113 -4.98 -15.69 -20.81
N ASP A 114 -4.78 -16.96 -21.17
CA ASP A 114 -3.56 -17.70 -20.86
C ASP A 114 -2.35 -17.11 -21.60
N PHE A 115 -2.53 -16.69 -22.85
CA PHE A 115 -1.53 -15.94 -23.61
C PHE A 115 -1.26 -14.56 -23.03
N ASN A 116 -2.28 -13.82 -22.58
CA ASN A 116 -2.08 -12.53 -21.90
C ASN A 116 -1.23 -12.71 -20.64
N ASN A 117 -1.54 -13.72 -19.81
CA ASN A 117 -0.78 -14.01 -18.61
C ASN A 117 0.66 -14.43 -18.91
N LEU A 118 0.88 -15.24 -19.94
CA LEU A 118 2.22 -15.61 -20.39
C LEU A 118 3.01 -14.37 -20.84
N THR A 119 2.40 -13.53 -21.66
CA THR A 119 3.04 -12.34 -22.22
C THR A 119 3.38 -11.33 -21.13
N ILE A 120 2.48 -11.12 -20.17
CA ILE A 120 2.77 -10.28 -19.00
C ILE A 120 3.88 -10.89 -18.15
N SER A 121 3.88 -12.20 -17.90
CA SER A 121 4.98 -12.88 -17.18
C SER A 121 6.32 -12.64 -17.86
N LEU A 122 6.38 -12.63 -19.19
CA LEU A 122 7.59 -12.32 -19.94
C LEU A 122 8.04 -10.88 -19.69
N LEU A 123 7.14 -9.92 -19.84
CA LEU A 123 7.45 -8.49 -19.65
C LEU A 123 7.87 -8.17 -18.21
N GLU A 124 7.31 -8.85 -17.21
CA GLU A 124 7.67 -8.69 -15.80
C GLU A 124 9.12 -9.12 -15.49
N LYS A 125 9.76 -9.89 -16.38
CA LYS A 125 11.15 -10.33 -16.25
C LYS A 125 12.17 -9.36 -16.85
N ALA A 126 11.71 -8.29 -17.51
CA ALA A 126 12.59 -7.33 -18.14
C ALA A 126 13.54 -6.67 -17.12
N ASP A 127 14.85 -6.85 -17.33
CA ASP A 127 15.88 -6.07 -16.65
C ASP A 127 16.06 -4.70 -17.33
N GLU A 128 17.01 -3.88 -16.87
CA GLU A 128 17.27 -2.55 -17.45
C GLU A 128 17.56 -2.60 -18.95
N THR A 129 18.38 -3.55 -19.40
CA THR A 129 18.82 -3.66 -20.79
C THR A 129 17.66 -4.10 -21.69
N SER A 130 16.95 -5.14 -21.28
CA SER A 130 15.82 -5.69 -22.00
C SER A 130 14.62 -4.74 -21.99
N ALA A 131 14.36 -4.04 -20.89
CA ALA A 131 13.31 -3.01 -20.83
C ALA A 131 13.60 -1.86 -21.80
N ARG A 132 14.86 -1.39 -21.91
CA ARG A 132 15.25 -0.39 -22.92
C ARG A 132 15.09 -0.91 -24.34
N ARG A 133 15.47 -2.17 -24.62
CA ARG A 133 15.27 -2.79 -25.94
C ARG A 133 13.78 -2.91 -26.30
N LEU A 134 12.94 -3.31 -25.34
CA LEU A 134 11.49 -3.34 -25.48
C LEU A 134 10.91 -1.94 -25.73
N ALA A 135 11.40 -0.93 -25.00
CA ALA A 135 11.03 0.46 -25.21
C ALA A 135 11.48 0.99 -26.58
N ALA A 136 12.61 0.56 -27.12
CA ALA A 136 13.09 1.01 -28.44
C ALA A 136 12.34 0.36 -29.60
N ASN A 137 12.11 -0.97 -29.55
CA ASN A 137 11.77 -1.75 -30.74
C ASN A 137 10.33 -2.25 -30.79
N HIS A 138 9.57 -2.24 -29.68
CA HIS A 138 8.26 -2.91 -29.61
C HIS A 138 7.11 -1.93 -29.36
N ARG A 139 6.94 -0.93 -30.23
CA ARG A 139 5.88 0.09 -30.09
C ARG A 139 4.47 -0.50 -29.88
N GLU A 140 4.08 -1.43 -30.75
CA GLU A 140 2.74 -2.05 -30.75
C GLU A 140 2.46 -2.84 -29.46
N MET A 141 3.51 -3.37 -28.81
CA MET A 141 3.39 -4.02 -27.51
C MET A 141 2.94 -3.04 -26.43
N TRP A 142 3.49 -1.83 -26.40
CA TRP A 142 3.12 -0.81 -25.41
C TRP A 142 1.66 -0.36 -25.59
N GLU A 143 1.24 -0.13 -26.83
CA GLU A 143 -0.15 0.20 -27.15
C GLU A 143 -1.11 -0.94 -26.76
N SER A 144 -0.76 -2.18 -27.10
CA SER A 144 -1.54 -3.37 -26.76
C SER A 144 -1.61 -3.58 -25.24
N LEU A 145 -0.52 -3.30 -24.52
CA LEU A 145 -0.47 -3.38 -23.07
C LEU A 145 -1.37 -2.33 -22.41
N ILE A 146 -1.42 -1.10 -22.95
CA ILE A 146 -2.35 -0.05 -22.50
C ILE A 146 -3.79 -0.47 -22.73
N HIS A 147 -4.10 -1.02 -23.91
CA HIS A 147 -5.44 -1.51 -24.19
C HIS A 147 -5.84 -2.66 -23.27
N LEU A 148 -4.96 -3.64 -23.05
CA LEU A 148 -5.21 -4.73 -22.12
C LEU A 148 -5.43 -4.20 -20.70
N TRP A 149 -4.55 -3.32 -20.23
CA TRP A 149 -4.62 -2.70 -18.91
C TRP A 149 -5.93 -1.95 -18.69
N LEU A 150 -6.33 -1.09 -19.62
CA LEU A 150 -7.47 -0.20 -19.41
C LEU A 150 -8.82 -0.84 -19.78
N ARG A 151 -8.86 -1.75 -20.76
CA ARG A 151 -10.13 -2.23 -21.34
C ARG A 151 -10.54 -3.63 -20.92
N THR A 152 -9.66 -4.42 -20.29
CA THR A 152 -10.05 -5.78 -19.89
C THR A 152 -11.07 -5.78 -18.75
N SER A 153 -12.10 -6.61 -18.88
CA SER A 153 -13.11 -6.87 -17.84
C SER A 153 -12.57 -7.76 -16.72
N ASN A 154 -11.49 -8.50 -16.96
CA ASN A 154 -10.80 -9.28 -15.93
C ASN A 154 -9.97 -8.34 -15.04
N ILE A 155 -10.48 -8.04 -13.85
CA ILE A 155 -9.86 -7.12 -12.89
C ILE A 155 -8.42 -7.52 -12.56
N ALA A 156 -8.16 -8.80 -12.27
CA ALA A 156 -6.84 -9.28 -11.90
C ALA A 156 -5.83 -9.11 -13.04
N LEU A 157 -6.26 -9.42 -14.27
CA LEU A 157 -5.43 -9.24 -15.46
C LEU A 157 -5.12 -7.75 -15.72
N GLY A 158 -6.12 -6.88 -15.59
CA GLY A 158 -5.95 -5.44 -15.75
C GLY A 158 -4.97 -4.85 -14.71
N VAL A 159 -5.11 -5.22 -13.44
CA VAL A 159 -4.17 -4.81 -12.38
C VAL A 159 -2.75 -5.26 -12.70
N ARG A 160 -2.57 -6.53 -13.11
CA ARG A 160 -1.26 -7.08 -13.45
C ARG A 160 -0.63 -6.40 -14.66
N ALA A 161 -1.41 -6.15 -15.72
CA ALA A 161 -0.96 -5.40 -16.90
C ALA A 161 -0.50 -3.98 -16.54
N GLY A 162 -1.24 -3.27 -15.68
CA GLY A 162 -0.85 -1.94 -15.19
C GLY A 162 0.44 -1.97 -14.35
N ILE A 163 0.63 -3.00 -13.52
CA ILE A 163 1.89 -3.20 -12.77
C ILE A 163 3.06 -3.47 -13.73
N ALA A 164 2.88 -4.32 -14.74
CA ALA A 164 3.90 -4.62 -15.74
C ALA A 164 4.28 -3.36 -16.53
N LEU A 165 3.30 -2.57 -16.98
CA LEU A 165 3.53 -1.29 -17.65
C LEU A 165 4.34 -0.34 -16.77
N PHE A 166 3.93 -0.16 -15.50
CA PHE A 166 4.66 0.69 -14.55
C PHE A 166 6.10 0.21 -14.34
N ARG A 167 6.32 -1.11 -14.20
CA ARG A 167 7.65 -1.70 -14.06
C ARG A 167 8.51 -1.44 -15.28
N LEU A 168 7.98 -1.61 -16.50
CA LEU A 168 8.71 -1.32 -17.73
C LEU A 168 9.16 0.15 -17.78
N ILE A 169 8.28 1.09 -17.43
CA ILE A 169 8.62 2.52 -17.37
C ILE A 169 9.73 2.77 -16.34
N LYS A 170 9.57 2.24 -15.13
CA LYS A 170 10.54 2.39 -14.04
C LYS A 170 11.90 1.80 -14.39
N THR A 171 11.92 0.60 -14.97
CA THR A 171 13.15 -0.14 -15.26
C THR A 171 13.88 0.42 -16.48
N ALA A 172 13.17 0.83 -17.54
CA ALA A 172 13.78 1.47 -18.70
C ALA A 172 14.17 2.95 -18.47
N GLN A 173 13.73 3.54 -17.36
CA GLN A 173 13.98 4.94 -16.99
C GLN A 173 13.58 5.90 -18.12
N ASP A 174 14.50 6.76 -18.58
CA ASP A 174 14.26 7.77 -19.62
C ASP A 174 13.62 7.18 -20.88
N ASP A 175 14.05 5.99 -21.33
CA ASP A 175 13.50 5.38 -22.54
C ASP A 175 12.07 4.87 -22.32
N GLY A 176 11.76 4.42 -21.09
CA GLY A 176 10.41 4.07 -20.67
C GLY A 176 9.48 5.28 -20.62
N PHE A 177 9.93 6.39 -20.03
CA PHE A 177 9.20 7.65 -20.03
C PHE A 177 8.99 8.19 -21.44
N LYS A 178 10.02 8.19 -22.29
CA LYS A 178 9.90 8.61 -23.70
C LYS A 178 8.89 7.75 -24.45
N ARG A 179 8.92 6.42 -24.28
CA ARG A 179 7.96 5.54 -24.94
C ARG A 179 6.53 5.77 -24.46
N PHE A 180 6.32 5.99 -23.16
CA PHE A 180 4.97 6.20 -22.63
C PHE A 180 4.40 7.59 -22.94
N PHE A 181 5.20 8.65 -22.79
CA PHE A 181 4.74 10.04 -22.91
C PHE A 181 4.97 10.68 -24.28
N LEU A 182 6.07 10.35 -24.98
CA LEU A 182 6.44 11.03 -26.24
C LEU A 182 6.04 10.24 -27.49
N ASP A 183 5.70 8.95 -27.36
CA ASP A 183 5.09 8.21 -28.46
C ASP A 183 3.62 8.61 -28.58
N ARG A 184 3.25 9.16 -29.73
CA ARG A 184 1.91 9.69 -29.98
C ARG A 184 0.80 8.67 -29.86
N ASP A 185 0.99 7.47 -30.37
CA ASP A 185 -0.10 6.48 -30.42
C ASP A 185 -0.26 5.80 -29.05
N VAL A 186 0.86 5.51 -28.39
CA VAL A 186 0.86 5.00 -26.99
C VAL A 186 0.21 6.01 -26.04
N TYR A 187 0.60 7.29 -26.12
CA TYR A 187 0.06 8.33 -25.26
C TYR A 187 -1.43 8.61 -25.57
N ALA A 188 -1.80 8.72 -26.85
CA ALA A 188 -3.19 8.92 -27.27
C ALA A 188 -4.12 7.78 -26.84
N ALA A 189 -3.64 6.53 -26.84
CA ALA A 189 -4.43 5.37 -26.43
C ALA A 189 -4.97 5.49 -24.99
N VAL A 190 -4.23 6.13 -24.08
CA VAL A 190 -4.70 6.39 -22.71
C VAL A 190 -5.91 7.31 -22.71
N PHE A 191 -5.83 8.43 -23.44
CA PHE A 191 -6.94 9.39 -23.53
C PHE A 191 -8.14 8.80 -24.27
N ASP A 192 -7.90 8.05 -25.36
CA ASP A 192 -8.95 7.45 -26.16
C ASP A 192 -9.81 6.47 -25.35
N VAL A 193 -9.18 5.70 -24.47
CA VAL A 193 -9.89 4.75 -23.61
C VAL A 193 -10.58 5.45 -22.44
N CYS A 194 -9.91 6.41 -21.80
CA CYS A 194 -10.40 7.01 -20.56
C CYS A 194 -11.30 8.24 -20.76
N SER A 195 -11.35 8.84 -21.95
CA SER A 195 -12.19 10.01 -22.19
C SER A 195 -13.65 9.64 -22.41
N SER A 196 -14.55 10.27 -21.67
CA SER A 196 -16.00 10.18 -21.92
C SER A 196 -16.44 10.79 -23.25
N LYS A 197 -15.58 11.59 -23.89
CA LYS A 197 -15.85 12.26 -25.17
C LYS A 197 -15.26 11.55 -26.38
N SER A 198 -14.39 10.55 -26.18
CA SER A 198 -13.79 9.84 -27.32
C SER A 198 -14.80 8.92 -27.99
N SER A 199 -14.86 8.98 -29.32
CA SER A 199 -15.58 8.02 -30.15
C SER A 199 -14.68 6.87 -30.65
N ALA A 200 -13.37 6.94 -30.38
CA ALA A 200 -12.40 5.98 -30.89
C ALA A 200 -12.57 4.59 -30.25
N VAL A 201 -12.90 4.56 -28.95
CA VAL A 201 -13.13 3.32 -28.20
C VAL A 201 -14.53 3.30 -27.62
N LYS A 202 -15.34 2.34 -28.05
CA LYS A 202 -16.67 2.09 -27.50
C LYS A 202 -16.56 1.26 -26.22
N LEU A 203 -16.47 1.94 -25.09
CA LEU A 203 -16.68 1.37 -23.76
C LEU A 203 -18.04 1.80 -23.22
N ASP A 204 -18.69 0.90 -22.49
CA ASP A 204 -19.85 1.30 -21.70
C ASP A 204 -19.43 2.22 -20.54
N ARG A 205 -20.40 2.73 -19.78
CA ARG A 205 -20.11 3.64 -18.66
C ARG A 205 -19.30 2.95 -17.55
N SER A 206 -19.61 1.71 -17.22
CA SER A 206 -18.97 0.94 -16.15
C SER A 206 -17.52 0.60 -16.50
N GLU A 207 -17.29 0.09 -17.70
CA GLU A 207 -15.96 -0.21 -18.24
C GLU A 207 -15.09 1.04 -18.28
N ARG A 208 -15.66 2.17 -18.68
CA ARG A 208 -14.92 3.45 -18.69
C ARG A 208 -14.58 3.91 -17.28
N SER A 209 -15.50 3.83 -16.32
CA SER A 209 -15.21 4.16 -14.91
C SER A 209 -14.09 3.27 -14.34
N ILE A 210 -14.06 1.97 -14.70
CA ILE A 210 -12.97 1.06 -14.31
C ILE A 210 -11.63 1.50 -14.94
N ALA A 211 -11.62 1.84 -16.23
CA ALA A 211 -10.42 2.33 -16.91
C ALA A 211 -9.88 3.62 -16.27
N GLN A 212 -10.77 4.56 -15.95
CA GLN A 212 -10.45 5.83 -15.29
C GLN A 212 -9.92 5.61 -13.86
N SER A 213 -10.51 4.70 -13.10
CA SER A 213 -10.00 4.30 -11.78
C SER A 213 -8.59 3.72 -11.87
N ARG A 214 -8.34 2.85 -12.85
CA ARG A 214 -7.00 2.28 -13.09
C ARG A 214 -5.99 3.37 -13.46
N LEU A 215 -6.39 4.36 -14.27
CA LEU A 215 -5.55 5.49 -14.63
C LEU A 215 -5.18 6.34 -13.40
N LEU A 216 -6.14 6.63 -12.51
CA LEU A 216 -5.88 7.37 -11.27
C LEU A 216 -4.85 6.66 -10.37
N ASP A 217 -5.00 5.35 -10.17
CA ASP A 217 -4.04 4.54 -9.40
C ASP A 217 -2.65 4.53 -10.03
N PHE A 218 -2.58 4.47 -11.36
CA PHE A 218 -1.33 4.48 -12.10
C PHE A 218 -0.63 5.85 -12.05
N MET A 219 -1.40 6.93 -12.18
CA MET A 219 -0.86 8.29 -12.05
C MET A 219 -0.30 8.57 -10.67
N ALA A 220 -0.91 8.04 -9.60
CA ALA A 220 -0.36 8.16 -8.26
C ALA A 220 1.04 7.53 -8.14
N LYS A 221 1.26 6.36 -8.74
CA LYS A 221 2.58 5.69 -8.80
C LYS A 221 3.58 6.43 -9.69
N LEU A 222 3.14 7.00 -10.82
CA LEU A 222 4.02 7.79 -11.67
C LEU A 222 4.46 9.09 -11.00
N CYS A 223 3.60 9.75 -10.23
CA CYS A 223 3.94 10.94 -9.45
C CYS A 223 4.96 10.63 -8.34
N GLU A 224 4.87 9.45 -7.74
CA GLU A 224 5.88 8.95 -6.80
C GLU A 224 7.23 8.74 -7.50
N LEU A 225 7.22 8.17 -8.70
CA LEU A 225 8.42 7.89 -9.49
C LEU A 225 9.11 9.17 -9.97
N ASP A 226 8.39 10.05 -10.67
CA ASP A 226 8.87 11.35 -11.13
C ASP A 226 7.71 12.35 -11.24
N TRP A 227 7.63 13.23 -10.23
CA TRP A 227 6.65 14.31 -10.16
C TRP A 227 6.74 15.28 -11.36
N LYS A 228 7.96 15.66 -11.76
CA LYS A 228 8.16 16.67 -12.81
C LYS A 228 7.70 16.13 -14.16
N GLN A 229 8.01 14.88 -14.46
CA GLN A 229 7.57 14.25 -15.70
C GLN A 229 6.06 14.03 -15.72
N SER A 230 5.45 13.67 -14.59
CA SER A 230 4.01 13.39 -14.53
C SER A 230 3.14 14.64 -14.65
N MET A 231 3.66 15.79 -14.20
CA MET A 231 3.00 17.09 -14.26
C MET A 231 3.08 17.77 -15.63
N LYS A 232 4.09 17.44 -16.44
CA LYS A 232 4.40 18.16 -17.66
C LYS A 232 3.44 17.77 -18.80
N SER A 233 3.06 18.75 -19.62
CA SER A 233 2.48 18.49 -20.95
C SER A 233 3.55 17.90 -21.89
N HIS A 234 3.24 16.75 -22.48
CA HIS A 234 4.17 16.05 -23.37
C HIS A 234 3.76 16.16 -24.82
N GLN A 235 2.47 16.18 -25.10
CA GLN A 235 1.93 16.23 -26.47
C GLN A 235 0.68 17.09 -26.55
N VAL A 236 0.88 18.41 -26.65
CA VAL A 236 -0.18 19.43 -26.71
C VAL A 236 -1.22 19.12 -27.80
N GLU A 237 -0.80 18.57 -28.95
CA GLU A 237 -1.72 18.20 -30.03
C GLU A 237 -2.68 17.05 -29.66
N VAL A 238 -2.22 16.10 -28.84
CA VAL A 238 -3.07 15.01 -28.33
C VAL A 238 -3.95 15.56 -27.22
N GLU A 239 -3.34 16.24 -26.25
CA GLU A 239 -3.99 16.77 -25.04
C GLU A 239 -5.13 17.74 -25.36
N SER A 240 -4.91 18.66 -26.31
CA SER A 240 -5.92 19.65 -26.73
C SER A 240 -7.19 19.02 -27.33
N LYS A 241 -7.10 17.84 -27.98
CA LYS A 241 -8.28 17.10 -28.46
C LYS A 241 -9.21 16.66 -27.32
N TYR A 242 -8.66 16.52 -26.12
CA TYR A 242 -9.40 16.12 -24.93
C TYR A 242 -9.74 17.32 -24.02
N GLY A 243 -9.52 18.55 -24.51
CA GLY A 243 -9.92 19.78 -23.83
C GLY A 243 -8.93 20.27 -22.75
N LEU A 244 -7.67 19.84 -22.84
CA LEU A 244 -6.59 20.31 -21.99
C LEU A 244 -5.94 21.56 -22.59
N LYS A 245 -5.46 22.43 -21.71
CA LYS A 245 -4.67 23.62 -22.05
C LYS A 245 -3.20 23.26 -22.31
N SER A 246 -2.42 24.21 -22.82
CA SER A 246 -1.01 24.01 -23.17
C SER A 246 -0.09 23.68 -21.97
N ASP A 247 -0.52 24.00 -20.75
CA ASP A 247 0.17 23.73 -19.50
C ASP A 247 -0.41 22.51 -18.75
N GLU A 248 -1.39 21.82 -19.35
CA GLU A 248 -2.08 20.67 -18.76
C GLU A 248 -1.63 19.37 -19.43
N GLY A 249 -1.27 18.36 -18.62
CA GLY A 249 -0.81 17.06 -19.08
C GLY A 249 -1.73 15.90 -18.70
N LEU A 250 -1.18 14.69 -18.70
CA LEU A 250 -1.94 13.47 -18.36
C LEU A 250 -2.48 13.48 -16.92
N LEU A 251 -1.76 14.08 -15.96
CA LEU A 251 -2.25 14.17 -14.59
C LEU A 251 -3.50 15.07 -14.49
N ASP A 252 -3.49 16.21 -15.18
CA ASP A 252 -4.64 17.10 -15.29
C ASP A 252 -5.84 16.39 -15.91
N PHE A 253 -5.58 15.63 -16.96
CA PHE A 253 -6.60 14.80 -17.57
C PHE A 253 -7.21 13.83 -16.57
N ALA A 254 -6.39 12.99 -15.94
CA ALA A 254 -6.86 11.98 -14.99
C ALA A 254 -7.63 12.58 -13.82
N MET A 255 -7.15 13.70 -13.26
CA MET A 255 -7.70 14.31 -12.05
C MET A 255 -8.87 15.26 -12.29
N ILE A 256 -9.08 15.75 -13.52
CA ILE A 256 -10.03 16.85 -13.78
C ILE A 256 -10.93 16.57 -14.98
N ARG A 257 -10.40 15.97 -16.06
CA ARG A 257 -11.10 15.92 -17.37
C ARG A 257 -11.56 14.54 -17.79
N ALA A 258 -10.97 13.47 -17.24
CA ALA A 258 -11.27 12.10 -17.64
C ALA A 258 -12.75 11.79 -17.41
N THR A 259 -13.32 12.28 -16.31
CA THR A 259 -14.69 11.97 -15.91
C THR A 259 -15.43 13.17 -15.35
N ASP A 260 -16.75 13.13 -15.49
CA ASP A 260 -17.66 13.95 -14.70
C ASP A 260 -17.84 13.29 -13.32
N PHE A 261 -16.96 13.64 -12.38
CA PHE A 261 -16.95 13.11 -11.02
C PHE A 261 -18.23 13.46 -10.23
N GLU A 262 -19.06 14.39 -10.70
CA GLU A 262 -20.33 14.72 -10.08
C GLU A 262 -21.39 13.63 -10.31
N GLN A 263 -21.22 12.84 -11.37
CA GLN A 263 -22.14 11.76 -11.71
C GLN A 263 -21.65 10.38 -11.25
N ASP A 264 -20.39 10.25 -10.85
CA ASP A 264 -19.77 9.00 -10.41
C ASP A 264 -19.05 9.19 -9.06
N ILE A 265 -19.83 9.02 -7.98
CA ILE A 265 -19.34 9.22 -6.61
C ILE A 265 -18.24 8.24 -6.21
N ILE A 266 -18.22 7.04 -6.80
CA ILE A 266 -17.20 6.04 -6.52
C ILE A 266 -15.89 6.45 -7.16
N LEU A 267 -15.93 6.99 -8.38
CA LEU A 267 -14.73 7.51 -9.00
C LEU A 267 -14.21 8.78 -8.31
N GLU A 268 -15.12 9.66 -7.83
CA GLU A 268 -14.73 10.80 -7.00
C GLU A 268 -14.01 10.36 -5.73
N ARG A 269 -14.49 9.28 -5.10
CA ARG A 269 -13.82 8.64 -3.96
C ARG A 269 -12.41 8.19 -4.32
N THR A 270 -12.24 7.49 -5.44
CA THR A 270 -10.91 7.07 -5.94
C THR A 270 -10.01 8.28 -6.19
N ARG A 271 -10.53 9.36 -6.80
CA ARG A 271 -9.76 10.57 -7.06
C ARG A 271 -9.23 11.21 -5.77
N ILE A 272 -10.04 11.26 -4.71
CA ILE A 272 -9.61 11.79 -3.40
C ILE A 272 -8.55 10.87 -2.78
N MET A 273 -8.72 9.55 -2.87
CA MET A 273 -7.71 8.59 -2.42
C MET A 273 -6.37 8.78 -3.16
N SER A 274 -6.40 8.95 -4.49
CA SER A 274 -5.21 9.22 -5.28
C SER A 274 -4.55 10.56 -4.92
N GLN A 275 -5.32 11.61 -4.58
CA GLN A 275 -4.76 12.87 -4.06
C GLN A 275 -3.94 12.63 -2.79
N SER A 276 -4.45 11.84 -1.85
CA SER A 276 -3.75 11.49 -0.61
C SER A 276 -2.45 10.73 -0.90
N ILE A 277 -2.47 9.74 -1.79
CA ILE A 277 -1.27 8.97 -2.16
C ILE A 277 -0.22 9.88 -2.82
N ILE A 278 -0.63 10.72 -3.76
CA ILE A 278 0.26 11.68 -4.44
C ILE A 278 0.88 12.63 -3.41
N MET A 279 0.10 13.18 -2.47
CA MET A 279 0.61 14.06 -1.43
C MET A 279 1.60 13.34 -0.51
N LEU A 280 1.28 12.11 -0.08
CA LEU A 280 2.14 11.30 0.77
C LEU A 280 3.47 10.96 0.08
N SER A 281 3.46 10.74 -1.24
CA SER A 281 4.67 10.48 -2.03
C SER A 281 5.69 11.64 -2.00
N GLN A 282 5.26 12.82 -1.55
CA GLN A 282 6.12 13.98 -1.41
C GLN A 282 6.70 14.10 0.00
N LYS A 283 6.19 13.41 1.03
CA LYS A 283 6.55 13.60 2.45
C LYS A 283 8.05 13.72 2.73
N ASP A 284 8.84 12.80 2.14
CA ASP A 284 10.26 12.68 2.41
C ASP A 284 11.13 13.32 1.32
N LYS A 285 10.52 13.99 0.33
CA LYS A 285 11.24 14.64 -0.76
C LYS A 285 11.62 16.06 -0.36
N PRO A 286 12.76 16.59 -0.81
CA PRO A 286 13.09 17.99 -0.61
C PRO A 286 12.25 18.91 -1.53
N TRP A 287 11.63 19.96 -0.98
CA TRP A 287 11.03 21.06 -1.76
C TRP A 287 11.26 22.41 -1.08
N THR A 288 11.05 23.49 -1.84
CA THR A 288 11.21 24.88 -1.36
C THR A 288 9.86 25.48 -0.98
N GLY A 289 9.80 26.17 0.16
CA GLY A 289 8.59 26.88 0.63
C GLY A 289 7.69 26.05 1.54
N LEU A 290 6.60 26.67 2.00
CA LEU A 290 5.65 26.08 2.95
C LEU A 290 4.77 24.98 2.32
N GLU A 291 4.53 25.08 1.00
CA GLU A 291 3.57 24.23 0.30
C GLU A 291 4.27 23.21 -0.60
N SER A 292 3.92 21.92 -0.43
CA SER A 292 4.44 20.87 -1.31
C SER A 292 3.97 21.11 -2.76
N PRO A 293 4.76 20.71 -3.76
CA PRO A 293 4.36 20.85 -5.17
C PRO A 293 2.99 20.22 -5.48
N ALA A 294 2.69 19.07 -4.84
CA ALA A 294 1.40 18.41 -4.97
C ALA A 294 0.25 19.25 -4.41
N LEU A 295 0.43 19.88 -3.24
CA LEU A 295 -0.60 20.74 -2.67
C LEU A 295 -0.85 22.00 -3.53
N VAL A 296 0.21 22.60 -4.06
CA VAL A 296 0.08 23.74 -4.98
C VAL A 296 -0.76 23.35 -6.18
N PHE A 297 -0.42 22.22 -6.83
CA PHE A 297 -1.21 21.67 -7.94
C PHE A 297 -2.69 21.46 -7.56
N PHE A 298 -2.97 20.81 -6.42
CA PHE A 298 -4.34 20.57 -5.99
C PHE A 298 -5.12 21.85 -5.68
N LYS A 299 -4.46 22.91 -5.21
CA LYS A 299 -5.10 24.20 -4.95
C LYS A 299 -5.43 24.95 -6.23
N GLU A 300 -4.47 25.06 -7.15
CA GLU A 300 -4.65 25.75 -8.42
C GLU A 300 -5.79 25.13 -9.24
N ARG A 301 -6.02 23.83 -9.09
CA ARG A 301 -7.09 23.10 -9.77
C ARG A 301 -8.35 22.89 -8.96
N GLY A 302 -8.46 23.52 -7.78
CA GLY A 302 -9.64 23.46 -6.92
C GLY A 302 -9.92 22.10 -6.28
N LEU A 303 -9.02 21.12 -6.43
CA LEU A 303 -9.17 19.76 -5.89
C LEU A 303 -9.04 19.76 -4.36
N HIS A 304 -8.06 20.51 -3.84
CA HIS A 304 -7.87 20.69 -2.40
C HIS A 304 -9.12 21.31 -1.76
N LYS A 305 -9.63 22.40 -2.33
CA LYS A 305 -10.82 23.09 -1.83
C LYS A 305 -12.01 22.13 -1.77
N ARG A 306 -12.26 21.37 -2.84
CA ARG A 306 -13.36 20.39 -2.91
C ARG A 306 -13.27 19.33 -1.81
N ALA A 307 -12.10 18.73 -1.60
CA ALA A 307 -11.89 17.75 -0.52
C ALA A 307 -12.10 18.36 0.88
N MET A 308 -11.62 19.59 1.11
CA MET A 308 -11.81 20.30 2.37
C MET A 308 -13.28 20.69 2.60
N ASP A 309 -13.99 21.17 1.58
CA ASP A 309 -15.40 21.56 1.68
C ASP A 309 -16.31 20.35 2.01
N ILE A 310 -16.03 19.17 1.44
CA ILE A 310 -16.72 17.91 1.78
C ILE A 310 -16.42 17.50 3.23
N PHE A 311 -15.15 17.56 3.66
CA PHE A 311 -14.79 17.27 5.05
C PHE A 311 -15.49 18.20 6.04
N TYR A 312 -15.56 19.49 5.71
CA TYR A 312 -16.28 20.49 6.50
C TYR A 312 -17.81 20.36 6.42
N MET A 313 -18.34 19.46 5.59
CA MET A 313 -19.78 19.34 5.30
C MET A 313 -20.38 20.69 4.87
N ALA A 314 -19.59 21.45 4.10
CA ALA A 314 -19.88 22.84 3.73
C ALA A 314 -20.40 22.99 2.30
N ASP A 315 -20.55 21.90 1.55
CA ASP A 315 -21.12 21.94 0.20
C ASP A 315 -22.65 21.76 0.24
N PRO A 316 -23.44 22.84 0.08
CA PRO A 316 -24.90 22.76 0.13
C PRO A 316 -25.52 22.09 -1.11
N ASN A 317 -24.74 21.90 -2.19
CA ASN A 317 -25.24 21.38 -3.45
C ASN A 317 -25.07 19.85 -3.56
N MET A 318 -24.30 19.24 -2.66
CA MET A 318 -24.06 17.79 -2.65
C MET A 318 -25.06 17.07 -1.74
N PRO A 319 -25.72 15.98 -2.20
CA PRO A 319 -26.57 15.16 -1.36
C PRO A 319 -25.83 14.63 -0.13
N GLN A 320 -26.48 14.61 1.04
CA GLN A 320 -25.85 14.15 2.29
C GLN A 320 -25.33 12.71 2.21
N ILE A 321 -25.97 11.85 1.42
CA ILE A 321 -25.52 10.47 1.22
C ILE A 321 -24.17 10.41 0.52
N ASP A 322 -23.95 11.27 -0.46
CA ASP A 322 -22.71 11.36 -1.22
C ASP A 322 -21.59 11.93 -0.35
N ILE A 323 -21.89 12.96 0.43
CA ILE A 323 -20.97 13.50 1.46
C ILE A 323 -20.53 12.39 2.41
N ASN A 324 -21.47 11.55 2.88
CA ASN A 324 -21.16 10.46 3.81
C ASN A 324 -20.27 9.38 3.16
N ILE A 325 -20.46 9.08 1.87
CA ILE A 325 -19.63 8.11 1.13
C ILE A 325 -18.19 8.64 0.97
N LEU A 326 -18.04 9.94 0.69
CA LEU A 326 -16.73 10.56 0.45
C LEU A 326 -15.99 10.96 1.74
N TYR A 327 -16.72 11.10 2.86
CA TYR A 327 -16.19 11.65 4.10
C TYR A 327 -14.92 10.96 4.58
N THR A 328 -14.92 9.62 4.58
CA THR A 328 -13.79 8.83 5.06
C THR A 328 -12.52 9.13 4.28
N GLU A 329 -12.61 9.27 2.96
CA GLU A 329 -11.44 9.60 2.13
C GLU A 329 -11.02 11.07 2.27
N CYS A 330 -11.98 11.98 2.47
CA CYS A 330 -11.67 13.38 2.73
C CYS A 330 -10.96 13.55 4.09
N ALA A 331 -11.39 12.82 5.12
CA ALA A 331 -10.72 12.78 6.40
C ALA A 331 -9.32 12.13 6.30
N ALA A 332 -9.16 11.07 5.50
CA ALA A 332 -7.85 10.51 5.20
C ALA A 332 -6.94 11.55 4.50
N TYR A 333 -7.47 12.29 3.53
CA TYR A 333 -6.77 13.39 2.86
C TYR A 333 -6.33 14.49 3.85
N VAL A 334 -7.20 14.93 4.75
CA VAL A 334 -6.86 15.90 5.80
C VAL A 334 -5.80 15.35 6.75
N SER A 335 -5.86 14.06 7.08
CA SER A 335 -4.84 13.38 7.90
C SER A 335 -3.48 13.41 7.20
N THR A 336 -3.44 13.06 5.90
CA THR A 336 -2.21 13.14 5.10
C THR A 336 -1.70 14.57 4.99
N LEU A 337 -2.58 15.56 4.84
CA LEU A 337 -2.18 16.98 4.80
C LEU A 337 -1.47 17.38 6.10
N ALA A 338 -2.00 16.96 7.25
CA ALA A 338 -1.41 17.22 8.55
C ALA A 338 -0.07 16.51 8.75
N GLU A 339 0.09 15.30 8.21
CA GLU A 339 1.34 14.53 8.31
C GLU A 339 2.45 15.04 7.37
N VAL A 340 2.09 15.44 6.14
CA VAL A 340 3.05 15.90 5.12
C VAL A 340 3.42 17.37 5.33
N GLN A 341 2.49 18.20 5.81
CA GLN A 341 2.67 19.65 5.92
C GLN A 341 2.17 20.21 7.26
N PRO A 342 2.73 19.73 8.39
CA PRO A 342 2.30 20.16 9.71
C PRO A 342 2.45 21.67 9.92
N GLN A 343 3.46 22.31 9.31
CA GLN A 343 3.74 23.74 9.45
C GLN A 343 2.61 24.61 8.90
N LEU A 344 1.90 24.13 7.87
CA LEU A 344 0.73 24.83 7.33
C LEU A 344 -0.35 25.03 8.40
N LEU A 345 -0.51 24.06 9.31
CA LEU A 345 -1.47 24.12 10.41
C LEU A 345 -0.96 24.97 11.58
N GLU A 346 0.36 25.08 11.75
CA GLU A 346 0.96 25.96 12.76
C GLU A 346 0.86 27.43 12.35
N GLU A 347 1.17 27.75 11.10
CA GLU A 347 1.21 29.12 10.58
C GLU A 347 -0.18 29.64 10.17
N LYS A 348 -1.03 28.81 9.55
CA LYS A 348 -2.35 29.24 9.04
C LYS A 348 -3.47 28.84 10.01
N HIS A 349 -3.63 29.64 11.06
CA HIS A 349 -4.66 29.43 12.09
C HIS A 349 -6.07 29.20 11.53
N VAL A 350 -6.46 29.84 10.42
CA VAL A 350 -7.81 29.67 9.82
C VAL A 350 -8.10 28.22 9.40
N VAL A 351 -7.13 27.52 8.82
CA VAL A 351 -7.33 26.12 8.36
C VAL A 351 -7.43 25.20 9.56
N ARG A 352 -6.50 25.37 10.52
CA ARG A 352 -6.49 24.66 11.81
C ARG A 352 -7.81 24.83 12.54
N ASP A 353 -8.26 26.06 12.73
CA ASP A 353 -9.46 26.36 13.53
C ASP A 353 -10.72 25.78 12.90
N ARG A 354 -10.81 25.74 11.56
CA ARG A 354 -11.92 25.07 10.86
C ARG A 354 -11.90 23.55 11.06
N ILE A 355 -10.72 22.91 10.98
CA ILE A 355 -10.57 21.48 11.24
C ILE A 355 -10.99 21.17 12.68
N LEU A 356 -10.46 21.91 13.65
CA LEU A 356 -10.78 21.73 15.07
C LEU A 356 -12.26 21.98 15.36
N LYS A 357 -12.88 23.01 14.77
CA LYS A 357 -14.32 23.26 14.87
C LYS A 357 -15.13 22.08 14.36
N ARG A 358 -14.83 21.58 13.17
CA ARG A 358 -15.52 20.43 12.57
C ARG A 358 -15.38 19.16 13.41
N LEU A 359 -14.17 18.89 13.92
CA LEU A 359 -13.92 17.77 14.83
C LEU A 359 -14.72 17.91 16.12
N ARG A 360 -14.71 19.09 16.75
CA ARG A 360 -15.48 19.39 17.96
C ARG A 360 -16.96 19.12 17.74
N GLU A 361 -17.54 19.63 16.65
CA GLU A 361 -18.93 19.37 16.29
C GLU A 361 -19.20 17.86 16.19
N SER A 362 -18.35 17.11 15.48
CA SER A 362 -18.50 15.65 15.37
C SER A 362 -18.49 14.91 16.70
N PHE A 363 -17.58 15.27 17.61
CA PHE A 363 -17.47 14.60 18.91
C PHE A 363 -18.61 14.99 19.87
N THR A 364 -19.24 16.14 19.67
CA THR A 364 -20.38 16.59 20.49
C THR A 364 -21.74 16.08 20.03
N THR A 365 -21.97 15.93 18.71
CA THR A 365 -23.30 15.59 18.14
C THR A 365 -23.60 14.10 18.05
N SER A 366 -22.57 13.25 18.07
CA SER A 366 -22.73 11.80 17.91
C SER A 366 -23.28 11.22 19.21
N ASN A 367 -24.24 10.28 19.19
CA ASN A 367 -24.62 9.42 20.35
C ASN A 367 -23.55 8.31 20.57
N TRP A 368 -22.29 8.73 20.58
CA TRP A 368 -21.06 7.99 20.76
C TRP A 368 -21.01 6.98 21.92
N ALA A 369 -21.81 7.20 22.96
CA ALA A 369 -21.71 6.49 24.23
C ALA A 369 -22.39 5.11 24.25
N ASN A 370 -23.19 4.75 23.23
CA ASN A 370 -24.10 3.59 23.31
C ASN A 370 -24.00 2.58 22.16
N THR A 371 -23.05 2.70 21.23
CA THR A 371 -22.95 1.77 20.08
C THR A 371 -21.72 0.85 20.20
N ASN A 372 -21.97 -0.46 20.18
CA ASN A 372 -20.94 -1.51 20.17
C ASN A 372 -20.16 -1.59 18.83
N ASN A 373 -20.48 -0.73 17.85
CA ASN A 373 -19.74 -0.57 16.60
C ASN A 373 -19.41 0.92 16.40
N PRO A 374 -18.13 1.28 16.21
CA PRO A 374 -17.77 2.65 15.88
C PRO A 374 -18.31 3.02 14.49
N ASP A 375 -18.99 4.16 14.38
CA ASP A 375 -19.34 4.72 13.08
C ASP A 375 -18.06 4.99 12.28
N GLN A 376 -18.03 4.66 10.99
CA GLN A 376 -16.87 4.88 10.12
C GLN A 376 -16.39 6.35 10.14
N LEU A 377 -17.34 7.28 10.28
CA LEU A 377 -17.07 8.72 10.45
C LEU A 377 -16.21 9.01 11.69
N LEU A 378 -16.44 8.29 12.78
CA LEU A 378 -15.68 8.46 14.02
C LEU A 378 -14.24 7.96 13.86
N ILE A 379 -14.06 6.79 13.24
CA ILE A 379 -12.73 6.26 12.94
C ILE A 379 -11.95 7.24 12.07
N ALA A 380 -12.62 7.81 11.06
CA ALA A 380 -12.04 8.80 10.18
C ALA A 380 -11.61 10.07 10.94
N ASN A 381 -12.44 10.57 11.86
CA ASN A 381 -12.14 11.76 12.67
C ASN A 381 -11.03 11.54 13.70
N LEU A 382 -10.98 10.36 14.33
CA LEU A 382 -9.85 9.96 15.17
C LEU A 382 -8.55 9.84 14.35
N GLY A 383 -8.68 9.42 13.09
CA GLY A 383 -7.60 9.43 12.09
C GLY A 383 -7.02 10.82 11.88
N VAL A 384 -7.87 11.82 11.67
CA VAL A 384 -7.43 13.22 11.54
C VAL A 384 -6.78 13.69 12.84
N LEU A 385 -7.45 13.46 13.97
CA LEU A 385 -7.00 13.94 15.27
C LEU A 385 -5.58 13.46 15.62
N LYS A 386 -5.27 12.18 15.44
CA LYS A 386 -3.93 11.65 15.76
C LYS A 386 -2.82 12.13 14.83
N SER A 387 -3.18 12.66 13.66
CA SER A 387 -2.26 13.16 12.64
C SER A 387 -1.98 14.67 12.78
N LEU A 388 -2.76 15.40 13.57
CA LEU A 388 -2.53 16.83 13.82
C LEU A 388 -1.25 17.07 14.65
N PRO A 389 -0.51 18.17 14.37
CA PRO A 389 0.56 18.66 15.23
C PRO A 389 0.06 18.96 16.64
N ARG A 390 0.90 18.74 17.67
CA ARG A 390 0.49 18.94 19.07
C ARG A 390 0.25 20.40 19.40
N SER A 391 0.82 21.33 18.63
CA SER A 391 0.45 22.76 18.66
C SER A 391 -1.04 23.00 18.47
N CYS A 392 -1.74 22.14 17.71
CA CYS A 392 -3.18 22.25 17.50
C CYS A 392 -4.00 21.90 18.74
N PHE A 393 -3.42 21.19 19.70
CA PHE A 393 -4.10 20.78 20.94
C PHE A 393 -3.79 21.70 22.11
N MET A 394 -2.95 22.71 21.92
CA MET A 394 -2.72 23.72 22.94
C MET A 394 -3.98 24.60 23.06
N ASP A 395 -4.30 25.02 24.29
CA ASP A 395 -5.46 25.85 24.61
C ASP A 395 -6.81 25.21 24.22
N GLU A 396 -7.57 25.80 23.29
CA GLU A 396 -8.91 25.37 22.92
C GLU A 396 -8.98 23.98 22.29
N GLY A 397 -7.89 23.51 21.69
CA GLY A 397 -7.81 22.17 21.09
C GLY A 397 -7.85 21.05 22.13
N PHE A 398 -7.39 21.32 23.35
CA PHE A 398 -7.40 20.36 24.45
C PHE A 398 -8.83 19.97 24.88
N GLU A 399 -9.80 20.88 24.72
CA GLU A 399 -11.21 20.59 25.00
C GLU A 399 -11.74 19.45 24.14
N ILE A 400 -11.27 19.31 22.90
CA ILE A 400 -11.65 18.18 22.03
C ILE A 400 -11.18 16.86 22.66
N LEU A 401 -9.96 16.81 23.20
CA LEU A 401 -9.45 15.61 23.86
C LEU A 401 -10.30 15.24 25.08
N LYS A 402 -10.77 16.22 25.85
CA LYS A 402 -11.68 15.98 27.00
C LYS A 402 -13.01 15.37 26.59
N THR A 403 -13.50 15.65 25.37
CA THR A 403 -14.73 15.03 24.87
C THR A 403 -14.55 13.54 24.55
N ILE A 404 -13.32 13.04 24.44
CA ILE A 404 -13.04 11.62 24.22
C ILE A 404 -13.14 10.88 25.57
N LYS A 405 -14.34 10.38 25.92
CA LYS A 405 -14.47 9.39 27.02
C LYS A 405 -13.66 8.15 26.66
N TRP A 406 -12.61 7.96 27.44
CA TRP A 406 -11.74 6.80 27.39
C TRP A 406 -12.29 5.60 28.21
N GLU A 407 -13.37 5.81 28.97
CA GLU A 407 -14.06 4.80 29.80
C GLU A 407 -15.05 3.91 29.00
N MET A 408 -15.17 4.11 27.68
CA MET A 408 -16.08 3.39 26.77
C MET A 408 -15.30 2.64 25.67
N PRO A 409 -15.86 1.58 25.05
CA PRO A 409 -15.12 0.45 24.50
C PRO A 409 -14.65 0.69 23.06
N GLN A 410 -13.77 1.68 22.84
CA GLN A 410 -13.21 1.88 21.50
C GLN A 410 -11.69 1.88 21.53
N ALA A 411 -11.14 0.71 21.19
CA ALA A 411 -9.71 0.46 20.96
C ALA A 411 -9.04 1.58 20.12
N GLN A 412 -9.73 2.11 19.11
CA GLN A 412 -9.19 3.16 18.24
C GLN A 412 -9.04 4.52 18.94
N GLY A 413 -9.94 4.89 19.85
CA GLY A 413 -9.81 6.11 20.64
C GLY A 413 -8.58 6.04 21.55
N VAL A 414 -8.38 4.90 22.22
CA VAL A 414 -7.22 4.63 23.07
C VAL A 414 -5.91 4.66 22.26
N ARG A 415 -5.87 4.02 21.08
CA ARG A 415 -4.70 4.09 20.18
C ARG A 415 -4.39 5.52 19.74
N SER A 416 -5.44 6.30 19.44
CA SER A 416 -5.30 7.69 18.99
C SER A 416 -4.73 8.56 20.11
N LEU A 417 -5.25 8.44 21.33
CA LEU A 417 -4.70 9.12 22.51
C LEU A 417 -3.24 8.71 22.78
N GLY A 418 -2.95 7.41 22.71
CA GLY A 418 -1.58 6.88 22.84
C GLY A 418 -0.60 7.51 21.84
N ARG A 419 -1.00 7.62 20.57
CA ARG A 419 -0.19 8.28 19.53
C ARG A 419 -0.05 9.78 19.80
N ILE A 420 -1.13 10.48 20.17
CA ILE A 420 -1.10 11.91 20.50
C ILE A 420 -0.11 12.19 21.63
N PHE A 421 -0.19 11.44 22.74
CA PHE A 421 0.67 11.63 23.91
C PHE A 421 2.10 11.13 23.73
N GLY A 422 2.31 10.06 22.96
CA GLY A 422 3.66 9.54 22.69
C GLY A 422 4.58 10.55 21.97
N GLY A 423 3.99 11.52 21.27
CA GLY A 423 4.72 12.53 20.50
C GLY A 423 5.09 12.06 19.10
N PRO A 424 6.02 12.75 18.42
CA PRO A 424 6.44 12.38 17.07
C PRO A 424 7.20 11.04 17.09
N THR A 425 6.87 10.13 16.18
CA THR A 425 7.65 8.91 15.97
C THR A 425 8.94 9.27 15.25
N GLU A 426 10.09 8.93 15.84
CA GLU A 426 11.37 9.05 15.16
C GLU A 426 11.40 8.05 14.00
N ASP A 427 11.11 8.52 12.78
CA ASP A 427 11.40 7.76 11.56
C ASP A 427 12.93 7.61 11.53
N LYS A 428 13.41 6.37 11.73
CA LYS A 428 14.84 6.01 11.81
C LYS A 428 15.67 6.33 10.55
N HIS A 429 15.07 7.01 9.56
CA HIS A 429 15.69 7.34 8.28
C HIS A 429 16.28 8.75 8.18
N ASP A 430 16.07 9.64 9.16
CA ASP A 430 16.43 11.06 9.03
C ASP A 430 17.55 11.54 9.98
N GLN A 431 18.76 11.02 9.78
CA GLN A 431 20.00 11.68 10.23
C GLN A 431 21.04 11.80 9.11
N THR A 432 20.60 12.02 7.86
CA THR A 432 21.48 12.61 6.86
C THR A 432 21.28 14.13 6.91
N SER A 433 22.38 14.88 7.02
CA SER A 433 22.37 16.34 7.06
C SER A 433 21.81 16.88 5.74
N ILE A 434 20.54 17.27 5.76
CA ILE A 434 19.90 17.96 4.63
C ILE A 434 20.16 19.46 4.78
N ASP A 435 20.51 20.09 3.65
CA ASP A 435 20.74 21.53 3.48
C ASP A 435 19.62 22.38 4.13
N PRO A 436 19.93 23.50 4.82
CA PRO A 436 18.93 24.36 5.48
C PRO A 436 17.95 25.07 4.54
N ASP A 437 18.11 24.97 3.21
CA ASP A 437 17.25 25.63 2.21
C ASP A 437 15.97 24.82 1.86
N TYR A 438 15.80 23.62 2.39
CA TYR A 438 14.61 22.79 2.17
C TYR A 438 13.52 23.04 3.23
N ALA A 439 12.25 22.82 2.84
CA ALA A 439 11.05 23.15 3.60
C ALA A 439 11.21 22.92 5.12
N PRO A 440 10.78 23.87 5.96
CA PRO A 440 11.05 23.81 7.40
C PRO A 440 10.40 22.57 7.98
N LYS A 441 11.15 21.50 8.26
CA LYS A 441 10.60 20.32 8.95
C LYS A 441 10.07 20.77 10.32
N LEU A 442 8.95 20.17 10.76
CA LEU A 442 8.37 20.42 12.09
C LEU A 442 9.49 20.41 13.14
N ASN A 443 9.52 21.40 14.03
CA ASN A 443 10.51 21.43 15.10
C ASN A 443 10.23 20.26 16.06
N ILE A 444 10.94 19.15 15.86
CA ILE A 444 10.74 17.89 16.57
C ILE A 444 10.85 18.11 18.09
N ASN A 445 11.76 18.97 18.53
CA ASN A 445 11.98 19.25 19.94
C ASN A 445 10.78 20.03 20.55
N GLU A 446 10.24 21.01 19.83
CA GLU A 446 9.00 21.68 20.26
C GLU A 446 7.81 20.71 20.31
N GLU A 447 7.69 19.83 19.32
CA GLU A 447 6.62 18.85 19.26
C GLU A 447 6.71 17.84 20.44
N LYS A 448 7.92 17.39 20.77
CA LYS A 448 8.20 16.57 21.96
C LYS A 448 7.78 17.28 23.26
N LYS A 449 8.14 18.57 23.41
CA LYS A 449 7.75 19.38 24.57
C LYS A 449 6.23 19.55 24.68
N ARG A 450 5.55 19.82 23.57
CA ARG A 450 4.08 19.96 23.54
C ARG A 450 3.38 18.66 23.87
N ALA A 451 3.84 17.52 23.33
CA ALA A 451 3.31 16.20 23.67
C ALA A 451 3.38 15.91 25.18
N ARG A 452 4.52 16.22 25.81
CA ARG A 452 4.70 16.10 27.26
C ARG A 452 3.75 17.00 28.04
N LEU A 453 3.59 18.26 27.64
CA LEU A 453 2.69 19.20 28.33
C LEU A 453 1.23 18.71 28.25
N LEU A 454 0.79 18.29 27.06
CA LEU A 454 -0.54 17.74 26.84
C LEU A 454 -0.80 16.51 27.69
N PHE A 455 0.17 15.58 27.74
CA PHE A 455 0.04 14.39 28.57
C PHE A 455 -0.01 14.73 30.07
N SER A 456 0.81 15.69 30.52
CA SER A 456 0.82 16.14 31.92
C SER A 456 -0.51 16.79 32.32
N GLN A 457 -1.07 17.63 31.44
CA GLN A 457 -2.41 18.20 31.63
C GLN A 457 -3.49 17.11 31.66
N TRP A 458 -3.39 16.12 30.78
CA TRP A 458 -4.33 15.00 30.71
C TRP A 458 -4.35 14.16 32.00
N ILE A 459 -3.17 13.77 32.50
CA ILE A 459 -3.04 12.95 33.72
C ILE A 459 -3.50 13.72 34.96
N THR A 460 -3.33 15.04 34.99
CA THR A 460 -3.84 15.88 36.09
C THR A 460 -5.36 15.77 36.21
N ILE A 461 -6.07 15.65 35.09
CA ILE A 461 -7.53 15.48 35.03
C ILE A 461 -7.92 14.01 35.20
N ASN A 462 -7.16 13.09 34.61
CA ASN A 462 -7.45 11.66 34.56
C ASN A 462 -6.36 10.85 35.30
N GLY A 463 -6.24 11.03 36.61
CA GLY A 463 -5.15 10.45 37.40
C GLY A 463 -5.09 8.92 37.44
N ASP A 464 -6.16 8.22 37.06
CA ASP A 464 -6.24 6.77 36.99
C ASP A 464 -6.07 6.19 35.56
N PHE A 465 -5.86 7.06 34.56
CA PHE A 465 -5.78 6.70 33.15
C PHE A 465 -4.78 5.55 32.88
N LEU A 466 -3.54 5.70 33.34
CA LEU A 466 -2.47 4.71 33.12
C LEU A 466 -2.76 3.38 33.83
N ALA A 467 -3.27 3.43 35.06
CA ALA A 467 -3.66 2.24 35.80
C ALA A 467 -4.80 1.48 35.07
N LYS A 468 -5.79 2.22 34.54
CA LYS A 468 -6.89 1.62 33.78
C LYS A 468 -6.41 1.04 32.44
N LEU A 469 -5.49 1.69 31.71
CA LEU A 469 -4.86 1.11 30.50
C LEU A 469 -4.17 -0.21 30.81
N ALA A 470 -3.36 -0.27 31.87
CA ALA A 470 -2.66 -1.48 32.26
C ALA A 470 -3.62 -2.62 32.66
N ARG A 471 -4.70 -2.28 33.39
CA ARG A 471 -5.76 -3.24 33.72
C ARG A 471 -6.49 -3.75 32.47
N ASN A 472 -6.83 -2.86 31.53
CA ASN A 472 -7.50 -3.23 30.29
C ASN A 472 -6.60 -4.06 29.37
N GLY A 473 -5.30 -3.77 29.31
CA GLY A 473 -4.30 -4.61 28.62
C GLY A 473 -4.25 -6.04 29.16
N ASN A 474 -4.67 -6.26 30.41
CA ASN A 474 -4.72 -7.58 31.03
C ASN A 474 -6.10 -8.27 30.91
N LYS A 475 -7.13 -7.57 30.40
CA LYS A 475 -8.47 -8.14 30.20
C LYS A 475 -8.51 -8.93 28.89
N MET A 476 -8.72 -10.25 28.98
CA MET A 476 -8.87 -11.12 27.81
C MET A 476 -10.26 -11.07 27.17
N VAL A 477 -11.25 -10.51 27.87
CA VAL A 477 -12.65 -10.45 27.42
C VAL A 477 -12.81 -9.54 26.19
N ASP A 478 -11.90 -8.57 26.00
CA ASP A 478 -11.90 -7.64 24.89
C ASP A 478 -10.47 -7.50 24.33
N PRO A 479 -10.07 -8.38 23.39
CA PRO A 479 -8.70 -8.41 22.87
C PRO A 479 -8.35 -7.12 22.13
N ASP A 480 -9.29 -6.49 21.42
CA ASP A 480 -9.03 -5.24 20.71
C ASP A 480 -8.71 -4.09 21.66
N MET A 481 -9.50 -3.95 22.73
CA MET A 481 -9.21 -2.97 23.78
C MET A 481 -7.89 -3.27 24.51
N ALA A 482 -7.60 -4.55 24.75
CA ALA A 482 -6.34 -4.94 25.38
C ALA A 482 -5.13 -4.58 24.50
N ILE A 483 -5.17 -4.90 23.21
CA ILE A 483 -4.14 -4.51 22.23
C ILE A 483 -3.99 -3.00 22.22
N ALA A 484 -5.10 -2.26 22.06
CA ALA A 484 -5.06 -0.80 22.03
C ALA A 484 -4.49 -0.18 23.30
N SER A 485 -4.82 -0.73 24.46
CA SER A 485 -4.30 -0.26 25.75
C SER A 485 -2.80 -0.50 25.86
N MET A 486 -2.32 -1.67 25.42
CA MET A 486 -0.90 -1.98 25.39
C MET A 486 -0.14 -1.13 24.35
N ASP A 487 -0.72 -0.88 23.18
CA ASP A 487 -0.17 0.05 22.17
C ASP A 487 -0.06 1.47 22.72
N ALA A 488 -1.09 1.95 23.43
CA ALA A 488 -1.07 3.27 24.04
C ALA A 488 0.02 3.38 25.12
N LEU A 489 0.13 2.37 25.99
CA LEU A 489 1.21 2.28 26.97
C LEU A 489 2.59 2.22 26.29
N LEU A 490 2.72 1.48 25.18
CA LEU A 490 3.98 1.37 24.44
C LEU A 490 4.39 2.73 23.86
N ASN A 491 3.46 3.48 23.27
CA ASN A 491 3.73 4.83 22.77
C ASN A 491 4.15 5.79 23.88
N ILE A 492 3.53 5.70 25.05
CA ILE A 492 3.88 6.54 26.22
C ILE A 492 5.24 6.12 26.80
N VAL A 493 5.53 4.83 26.93
CA VAL A 493 6.83 4.34 27.46
C VAL A 493 7.98 4.69 26.51
N ASN A 494 7.75 4.60 25.20
CA ASN A 494 8.74 4.94 24.18
C ASN A 494 8.81 6.43 23.87
N SER A 495 8.03 7.27 24.54
CA SER A 495 8.03 8.71 24.29
C SER A 495 9.45 9.26 24.50
N ASN A 496 10.01 9.91 23.48
CA ASN A 496 11.31 10.56 23.58
C ASN A 496 11.13 12.05 23.94
N TRP A 497 10.53 12.34 25.09
CA TRP A 497 10.39 13.73 25.56
C TRP A 497 11.76 14.25 26.00
N ASP A 498 12.16 15.44 25.53
CA ASP A 498 13.52 16.00 25.71
C ASP A 498 13.93 16.26 27.17
N GLU A 499 13.02 16.10 28.14
CA GLU A 499 13.22 16.47 29.54
C GLU A 499 12.50 15.51 30.49
N SER A 500 13.14 15.19 31.63
CA SER A 500 12.54 14.40 32.73
C SER A 500 11.46 15.21 33.49
N PRO A 501 10.35 14.58 33.96
CA PRO A 501 10.06 13.17 33.78
C PRO A 501 9.54 12.79 32.39
N ASP A 502 10.06 11.66 31.88
CA ASP A 502 9.58 11.01 30.67
C ASP A 502 8.30 10.19 30.95
N GLY A 503 7.65 9.65 29.90
CA GLY A 503 6.39 8.93 30.05
C GLY A 503 6.49 7.69 30.94
N PHE A 504 7.67 7.07 30.99
CA PHE A 504 7.95 5.94 31.86
C PHE A 504 8.07 6.37 33.32
N GLU A 505 8.80 7.46 33.60
CA GLU A 505 8.95 8.01 34.96
C GLU A 505 7.59 8.42 35.56
N ILE A 506 6.72 9.10 34.79
CA ILE A 506 5.37 9.47 35.24
C ILE A 506 4.55 8.22 35.58
N LEU A 507 4.65 7.18 34.76
CA LEU A 507 3.94 5.92 34.99
C LEU A 507 4.42 5.22 36.27
N MET A 508 5.73 5.23 36.53
CA MET A 508 6.34 4.56 37.68
C MET A 508 6.16 5.32 39.00
N ALA A 509 6.03 6.65 38.94
CA ALA A 509 5.81 7.50 40.12
C ALA A 509 4.42 7.26 40.76
N ASN A 510 3.41 6.93 39.97
CA ASN A 510 2.07 6.63 40.47
C ASN A 510 1.96 5.16 40.92
N SER A 511 1.76 4.93 42.21
CA SER A 511 1.73 3.58 42.80
C SER A 511 0.70 2.64 42.17
N ALA A 512 -0.52 3.13 41.90
CA ALA A 512 -1.58 2.34 41.29
C ALA A 512 -1.27 1.97 39.82
N SER A 513 -0.64 2.88 39.08
CA SER A 513 -0.24 2.66 37.69
C SER A 513 0.94 1.69 37.60
N ARG A 514 1.94 1.85 38.49
CA ARG A 514 3.07 0.95 38.63
C ARG A 514 2.62 -0.48 38.97
N GLU A 515 1.74 -0.64 39.94
CA GLU A 515 1.22 -1.97 40.33
C GLU A 515 0.44 -2.63 39.19
N ALA A 516 -0.41 -1.87 38.50
CA ALA A 516 -1.18 -2.37 37.37
C ALA A 516 -0.28 -2.76 36.19
N LEU A 517 0.76 -1.97 35.87
CA LEU A 517 1.72 -2.31 34.83
C LEU A 517 2.53 -3.56 35.19
N LEU A 518 3.05 -3.65 36.42
CA LEU A 518 3.77 -4.83 36.87
C LEU A 518 2.91 -6.09 36.82
N THR A 519 1.64 -5.97 37.20
CA THR A 519 0.66 -7.05 37.04
C THR A 519 0.51 -7.42 35.56
N LEU A 520 0.34 -6.46 34.66
CA LEU A 520 0.28 -6.69 33.22
C LEU A 520 1.58 -7.29 32.66
N LEU A 521 2.76 -7.00 33.19
CA LEU A 521 4.01 -7.50 32.60
C LEU A 521 4.41 -8.87 33.14
N LEU A 522 4.20 -9.11 34.43
CA LEU A 522 4.70 -10.29 35.14
C LEU A 522 3.71 -11.46 35.16
N THR A 523 2.41 -11.19 35.08
CA THR A 523 1.40 -12.27 35.07
C THR A 523 1.44 -13.07 33.76
N GLN A 524 0.94 -14.30 33.80
CA GLN A 524 0.67 -15.04 32.57
C GLN A 524 -0.68 -14.62 32.00
N PRO A 525 -0.77 -14.32 30.68
CA PRO A 525 -2.06 -14.21 30.03
C PRO A 525 -2.81 -15.53 30.20
N GLN A 526 -4.00 -15.48 30.83
CA GLN A 526 -4.89 -16.64 30.84
C GLN A 526 -5.55 -16.72 29.47
N ILE A 527 -4.90 -17.42 28.53
CA ILE A 527 -5.45 -17.64 27.19
C ILE A 527 -6.63 -18.60 27.36
N PRO A 528 -7.86 -18.22 26.96
CA PRO A 528 -8.99 -19.13 27.00
C PRO A 528 -8.71 -20.34 26.08
N PRO A 529 -9.24 -21.53 26.40
CA PRO A 529 -9.08 -22.71 25.54
C PRO A 529 -9.58 -22.40 24.13
N ARG A 530 -8.77 -22.81 23.12
CA ARG A 530 -8.91 -22.52 21.69
C ARG A 530 -10.38 -22.40 21.25
N SER A 531 -10.73 -21.23 20.71
CA SER A 531 -12.01 -20.98 20.04
C SER A 531 -11.76 -20.11 18.83
N ASN A 532 -12.21 -20.55 17.65
CA ASN A 532 -12.20 -19.86 16.35
C ASN A 532 -10.87 -19.22 15.88
N ASP A 533 -10.50 -19.51 14.63
CA ASP A 533 -9.25 -19.03 13.98
C ASP A 533 -9.01 -17.51 14.07
N HIS A 534 -10.07 -16.68 14.08
CA HIS A 534 -9.95 -15.22 14.20
C HIS A 534 -9.46 -14.78 15.58
N LEU A 535 -9.95 -15.39 16.66
CA LEU A 535 -9.55 -15.03 18.02
C LEU A 535 -8.11 -15.45 18.29
N ASP A 536 -7.68 -16.59 17.74
CA ASP A 536 -6.30 -17.05 17.83
C ASP A 536 -5.31 -16.02 17.24
N SER A 537 -5.65 -15.40 16.11
CA SER A 537 -4.82 -14.34 15.51
C SER A 537 -4.71 -13.08 16.38
N LEU A 538 -5.79 -12.71 17.07
CA LEU A 538 -5.81 -11.56 17.98
C LEU A 538 -5.03 -11.84 19.26
N TYR A 539 -5.12 -13.05 19.82
CA TYR A 539 -4.32 -13.44 20.98
C TYR A 539 -2.82 -13.51 20.66
N GLU A 540 -2.46 -13.93 19.44
CA GLU A 540 -1.07 -13.88 18.97
C GLU A 540 -0.59 -12.42 18.86
N LEU A 541 -1.41 -11.53 18.29
CA LEU A 541 -1.10 -10.11 18.21
C LEU A 541 -0.97 -9.47 19.60
N MET A 542 -1.87 -9.81 20.55
CA MET A 542 -1.77 -9.41 21.95
C MET A 542 -0.44 -9.85 22.57
N GLY A 543 -0.02 -11.10 22.34
CA GLY A 543 1.26 -11.63 22.80
C GLY A 543 2.44 -10.80 22.30
N ARG A 544 2.45 -10.50 20.99
CA ARG A 544 3.49 -9.69 20.34
C ARG A 544 3.56 -8.27 20.90
N VAL A 545 2.41 -7.59 21.04
CA VAL A 545 2.36 -6.22 21.59
C VAL A 545 2.78 -6.20 23.06
N ARG A 546 2.36 -7.18 23.87
CA ARG A 546 2.79 -7.33 25.27
C ARG A 546 4.30 -7.56 25.39
N LEU A 547 4.87 -8.37 24.50
CA LEU A 547 6.32 -8.60 24.45
C LEU A 547 7.07 -7.32 24.06
N ALA A 548 6.55 -6.54 23.10
CA ALA A 548 7.12 -5.25 22.73
C ALA A 548 7.10 -4.26 23.91
N LEU A 549 5.97 -4.16 24.62
CA LEU A 549 5.84 -3.36 25.84
C LEU A 549 6.80 -3.81 26.93
N LEU A 550 6.92 -5.12 27.16
CA LEU A 550 7.85 -5.68 28.13
C LEU A 550 9.30 -5.32 27.79
N LYS A 551 9.71 -5.45 26.53
CA LYS A 551 11.06 -5.07 26.06
C LYS A 551 11.33 -3.57 26.23
N ALA A 552 10.35 -2.73 25.89
CA ALA A 552 10.45 -1.28 26.07
C ALA A 552 10.68 -0.92 27.54
N VAL A 553 9.89 -1.51 28.45
CA VAL A 553 10.02 -1.28 29.90
C VAL A 553 11.35 -1.79 30.43
N VAL A 554 11.81 -2.99 30.03
CA VAL A 554 13.15 -3.50 30.40
C VAL A 554 14.25 -2.53 29.96
N GLY A 555 14.14 -1.97 28.76
CA GLY A 555 15.09 -0.98 28.25
C GLY A 555 15.13 0.28 29.12
N LYS A 556 13.97 0.78 29.55
CA LYS A 556 13.83 2.00 30.36
C LYS A 556 14.20 1.83 31.83
N VAL A 557 14.08 0.63 32.40
CA VAL A 557 14.41 0.35 33.81
C VAL A 557 15.93 0.34 34.06
N LYS A 558 16.75 0.00 33.07
CA LYS A 558 18.21 -0.06 33.22
C LYS A 558 18.79 1.33 33.53
N GLY A 559 19.61 1.42 34.58
CA GLY A 559 20.23 2.68 35.00
C GLY A 559 19.28 3.67 35.67
N THR A 560 18.07 3.23 36.06
CA THR A 560 17.13 4.03 36.87
C THR A 560 17.03 3.48 38.29
N GLU A 561 16.36 4.20 39.20
CA GLU A 561 16.08 3.70 40.56
C GLU A 561 15.28 2.38 40.59
N TRP A 562 14.67 2.01 39.46
CA TRP A 562 13.88 0.79 39.29
C TRP A 562 14.70 -0.41 38.85
N GLU A 563 16.03 -0.31 38.71
CA GLU A 563 16.92 -1.34 38.16
C GLU A 563 16.76 -2.71 38.85
N SER A 564 16.36 -2.74 40.13
CA SER A 564 16.02 -3.96 40.87
C SER A 564 14.93 -4.83 40.21
N LEU A 565 14.08 -4.25 39.34
CA LEU A 565 13.05 -4.96 38.58
C LEU A 565 13.59 -5.60 37.29
N ALA A 566 14.75 -5.18 36.79
CA ALA A 566 15.31 -5.63 35.51
C ALA A 566 15.52 -7.16 35.43
N PRO A 567 16.00 -7.86 36.48
CA PRO A 567 16.17 -9.31 36.43
C PRO A 567 14.85 -10.06 36.25
N ALA A 568 13.80 -9.65 36.99
CA ALA A 568 12.48 -10.29 36.92
C ALA A 568 11.83 -10.09 35.55
N LEU A 569 11.88 -8.87 35.00
CA LEU A 569 11.34 -8.55 33.69
C LEU A 569 12.13 -9.22 32.55
N SER A 570 13.47 -9.27 32.65
CA SER A 570 14.32 -9.95 31.65
C SER A 570 14.09 -11.46 31.64
N SER A 571 13.96 -12.07 32.81
CA SER A 571 13.57 -13.49 32.95
C SER A 571 12.25 -13.76 32.24
N ARG A 572 11.28 -12.84 32.39
CA ARG A 572 9.99 -12.94 31.70
C ARG A 572 10.10 -12.83 30.18
N VAL A 573 10.91 -11.91 29.66
CA VAL A 573 11.20 -11.79 28.21
C VAL A 573 11.71 -13.12 27.66
N ASN A 574 12.73 -13.68 28.32
CA ASN A 574 13.35 -14.94 27.91
C ASN A 574 12.34 -16.10 27.95
N ALA A 575 11.51 -16.17 28.98
CA ALA A 575 10.48 -17.20 29.11
C ALA A 575 9.42 -17.13 27.99
N VAL A 576 9.01 -15.93 27.58
CA VAL A 576 8.05 -15.74 26.48
C VAL A 576 8.68 -16.11 25.13
N GLN A 577 9.90 -15.63 24.86
CA GLN A 577 10.60 -15.91 23.60
C GLN A 577 10.93 -17.40 23.43
N SER A 578 11.37 -18.08 24.50
CA SER A 578 11.63 -19.52 24.48
C SER A 578 10.36 -20.34 24.20
N ARG A 579 9.19 -19.86 24.65
CA ARG A 579 7.90 -20.52 24.40
C ARG A 579 7.43 -20.33 22.96
N GLU A 580 7.55 -19.11 22.41
CA GLU A 580 7.27 -18.84 20.99
C GLU A 580 8.18 -19.69 20.09
N PHE A 581 9.48 -19.76 20.42
CA PHE A 581 10.43 -20.61 19.70
C PHE A 581 10.05 -22.09 19.76
N ALA A 582 9.67 -22.61 20.93
CA ALA A 582 9.22 -24.00 21.07
C ALA A 582 7.91 -24.30 20.31
N GLN A 583 6.96 -23.37 20.27
CA GLN A 583 5.72 -23.51 19.50
C GLN A 583 5.96 -23.46 17.98
N ASN A 584 6.87 -22.60 17.53
CA ASN A 584 7.27 -22.52 16.12
C ASN A 584 8.02 -23.79 15.67
N MET A 585 8.87 -24.36 16.53
CA MET A 585 9.54 -25.64 16.25
C MET A 585 8.56 -26.82 16.24
N ALA A 586 7.52 -26.82 17.08
CA ALA A 586 6.49 -27.87 17.11
C ALA A 586 5.55 -27.81 15.90
N THR A 587 5.32 -26.62 15.32
CA THR A 587 4.50 -26.45 14.10
C THR A 587 5.28 -26.76 12.82
N LEU A 588 6.60 -26.58 12.82
CA LEU A 588 7.50 -27.00 11.73
C LEU A 588 7.80 -28.52 11.74
N GLY A 589 7.49 -29.22 12.84
CA GLY A 589 7.76 -30.66 13.03
C GLY A 589 6.51 -31.56 12.98
N GLY A 590 5.59 -31.33 12.05
CA GLY A 590 4.51 -32.29 11.75
C GLY A 590 5.07 -33.66 11.32
N PRO A 591 4.37 -34.77 11.63
CA PRO A 591 5.00 -36.09 11.79
C PRO A 591 5.62 -36.61 10.49
N SER A 592 6.88 -37.02 10.61
CA SER A 592 7.62 -37.85 9.64
C SER A 592 6.93 -39.19 9.40
#